data_AF-A0A9P9X8Z9-F1
#
_entry.id   AF-A0A9P9X8Z9-F1
#
_cell.length_a   1.000
_cell.length_b   1.000
_cell.length_c   1.000
_cell.angle_alpha   90.00
_cell.angle_beta   90.00
_cell.angle_gamma   90.00
#
_symmetry.space_group_name_H-M   'P 1'
#
loop_
_entity.id
_entity.type
_entity.pdbx_description
1 polymer ?
#
loop_
_entity_poly.entity_id
_entity_poly.type
_entity_poly.pdbx_seq_one_letter_code
_entity_poly.pdbx_strand_id
1 'polypeptide(L)'
;MAPTMAASAYTATPRSPFPLQLSPRALRSPRSPMTFSQSEVLSPRAMAKQEKDLCLPAQGSIYIHKPDQDFWNVRCAETLDAFMKAAGSYTPAQRAAHLQLLSEIIIPCVGPHPATAPTKPLLTADGSPFEPSWNITDSGSSSIRFSFEPMGRHGGSASDPFAQKIIPAILPALRMVSHGVDTRWFEQFMSALFLTEAESETALSRLPKGTRAPTSFLAFDLDGAKAVFKAYFFPVLKHIATGASTEDITFDAIRTLSPRGADLSQSANATEEYFKNCPFAIPVEMIALDCIDPAEGARVKVYARTRSNAFNVVRNVVTLGGQIKDEATLKGLEILKGIWHLLHNEAEPHDDDWNKEPKMVNTLHKGICYGFELKPGAKWPEVKAYVPLWQYADSDAVISANLAQAFRSRGWAVAEKYQDDMARCFPRSDLSKTTGTHSYISFAYSEKKGAYLTIYYSIRPQDSLLAF
;
A
#
# COMPACT_ATOMS: atom_id res chain seq x y z
N MET A 1 73.10 -20.34 2.71
CA MET A 1 73.90 -19.45 3.59
C MET A 1 72.98 -18.35 4.08
N ALA A 2 73.13 -17.89 5.33
CA ALA A 2 72.63 -16.58 5.77
C ALA A 2 73.75 -15.53 5.53
N PRO A 3 73.55 -14.19 5.68
CA PRO A 3 72.88 -13.50 6.80
C PRO A 3 71.48 -12.94 6.44
N THR A 4 70.56 -12.55 7.35
CA THR A 4 70.59 -12.20 8.79
C THR A 4 70.90 -10.72 9.15
N MET A 5 69.86 -9.89 9.16
CA MET A 5 69.57 -8.77 10.10
C MET A 5 68.03 -8.55 10.00
N ALA A 6 67.14 -8.69 10.99
CA ALA A 6 67.13 -8.47 12.44
C ALA A 6 67.00 -6.99 12.88
N ALA A 7 66.13 -6.59 13.82
CA ALA A 7 64.90 -7.19 14.36
C ALA A 7 64.11 -6.18 15.24
N SER A 8 62.77 -6.16 15.15
CA SER A 8 61.79 -5.80 16.22
C SER A 8 60.37 -6.16 15.69
N ALA A 9 59.49 -6.97 16.31
CA ALA A 9 59.00 -7.06 17.70
C ALA A 9 58.14 -5.84 18.11
N TYR A 10 56.93 -5.94 18.68
CA TYR A 10 55.99 -7.05 19.07
C TYR A 10 54.59 -6.36 19.34
N THR A 11 53.37 -6.92 19.31
CA THR A 11 52.79 -8.27 19.09
C THR A 11 51.28 -8.18 18.74
N ALA A 12 50.70 -9.24 18.13
CA ALA A 12 49.30 -9.74 18.18
C ALA A 12 48.03 -8.84 17.99
N THR A 13 47.18 -9.31 17.07
CA THR A 13 45.75 -9.07 16.76
C THR A 13 44.74 -9.53 17.86
N PRO A 14 43.38 -9.43 17.70
CA PRO A 14 42.49 -8.38 17.10
C PRO A 14 41.15 -8.13 17.87
N ARG A 15 40.43 -7.00 17.64
CA ARG A 15 38.92 -6.93 17.47
C ARG A 15 38.29 -5.51 17.38
N SER A 16 37.17 -5.45 16.64
CA SER A 16 36.01 -4.51 16.66
C SER A 16 36.15 -2.98 16.48
N PRO A 17 35.17 -2.30 15.84
CA PRO A 17 35.09 -0.84 15.69
C PRO A 17 34.02 -0.15 16.58
N PHE A 18 33.89 1.19 16.41
CA PHE A 18 32.90 2.12 17.02
C PHE A 18 33.14 2.47 18.51
N PRO A 19 32.68 3.65 19.02
CA PRO A 19 31.62 4.55 18.52
C PRO A 19 32.08 5.85 17.83
N LEU A 20 31.20 6.38 16.97
CA LEU A 20 31.26 7.75 16.44
C LEU A 20 30.08 8.55 17.00
N GLN A 21 30.36 9.55 17.84
CA GLN A 21 29.33 10.45 18.37
C GLN A 21 28.89 11.45 17.30
N LEU A 22 27.60 11.48 16.96
CA LEU A 22 27.02 12.51 16.10
C LEU A 22 26.77 13.80 16.90
N SER A 23 27.62 14.81 16.72
CA SER A 23 27.48 16.09 17.43
C SER A 23 26.39 17.01 16.82
N PRO A 24 25.55 17.67 17.63
CA PRO A 24 24.45 18.51 17.13
C PRO A 24 24.94 19.90 16.69
N ARG A 25 25.56 20.00 15.50
CA ARG A 25 26.03 21.29 14.95
C ARG A 25 25.89 21.47 13.43
N ALA A 26 24.71 21.10 12.89
CA ALA A 26 24.32 21.35 11.50
C ALA A 26 23.30 22.50 11.33
N LEU A 27 23.23 23.43 12.29
CA LEU A 27 22.39 24.63 12.22
C LEU A 27 23.24 25.89 12.41
N ARG A 28 23.00 26.88 11.54
CA ARG A 28 23.63 28.22 11.41
C ARG A 28 25.00 28.28 10.71
N SER A 29 24.99 28.69 9.45
CA SER A 29 25.99 29.60 8.86
C SER A 29 25.30 30.47 7.77
N PRO A 30 25.64 31.76 7.59
CA PRO A 30 24.88 32.66 6.72
C PRO A 30 25.57 33.09 5.40
N ARG A 31 24.78 33.68 4.49
CA ARG A 31 25.13 34.47 3.28
C ARG A 31 25.38 33.72 1.95
N SER A 32 24.29 33.57 1.19
CA SER A 32 24.12 34.02 -0.22
C SER A 32 24.95 33.41 -1.38
N PRO A 33 24.42 33.43 -2.64
CA PRO A 33 23.02 33.23 -3.01
C PRO A 33 22.84 32.31 -4.25
N MET A 34 21.88 31.37 -4.19
CA MET A 34 21.21 30.84 -5.38
C MET A 34 19.71 30.76 -5.11
N THR A 35 18.95 31.61 -5.77
CA THR A 35 17.50 31.72 -5.61
C THR A 35 16.79 30.66 -6.46
N PHE A 36 16.53 29.51 -5.87
CA PHE A 36 15.30 28.78 -6.20
C PHE A 36 14.15 29.41 -5.43
N SER A 37 12.98 29.51 -6.06
CA SER A 37 11.77 29.95 -5.39
C SER A 37 11.37 28.90 -4.36
N GLN A 38 11.61 29.19 -3.07
CA GLN A 38 10.89 28.51 -2.01
C GLN A 38 9.44 29.00 -2.05
N SER A 39 8.59 28.28 -2.77
CA SER A 39 7.20 28.14 -2.33
C SER A 39 7.26 27.54 -0.93
N GLU A 40 7.01 28.34 0.10
CA GLU A 40 7.00 27.87 1.49
C GLU A 40 5.89 26.83 1.66
N VAL A 41 6.24 25.55 1.56
CA VAL A 41 5.36 24.45 1.96
C VAL A 41 5.27 24.53 3.48
N LEU A 42 4.27 25.27 3.95
CA LEU A 42 3.97 25.41 5.36
C LEU A 42 3.63 24.04 5.92
N SER A 43 4.34 23.60 6.97
CA SER A 43 3.96 22.39 7.71
C SER A 43 2.47 22.46 8.13
N PRO A 44 1.76 21.34 8.31
CA PRO A 44 0.34 21.38 8.70
C PRO A 44 0.04 22.15 9.98
N ARG A 45 1.02 22.32 10.90
CA ARG A 45 0.91 23.19 12.08
C ARG A 45 0.98 24.70 11.77
N ALA A 46 1.59 25.09 10.67
CA ALA A 46 1.60 26.45 10.17
C ALA A 46 0.38 26.72 9.27
N MET A 47 -0.03 25.75 8.44
CA MET A 47 -1.31 25.79 7.70
C MET A 47 -2.49 25.95 8.66
N ALA A 48 -2.66 25.05 9.64
CA ALA A 48 -3.72 25.11 10.65
C ALA A 48 -3.64 26.33 11.60
N LYS A 49 -2.65 27.21 11.41
CA LYS A 49 -2.51 28.50 12.10
C LYS A 49 -2.85 29.70 11.20
N GLN A 50 -2.80 29.54 9.87
CA GLN A 50 -3.42 30.44 8.89
C GLN A 50 -4.91 30.11 8.69
N GLU A 51 -5.30 28.83 8.77
CA GLU A 51 -6.67 28.33 8.62
C GLU A 51 -7.58 28.66 9.83
N LYS A 52 -7.50 29.87 10.37
CA LYS A 52 -8.57 30.44 11.22
C LYS A 52 -9.79 30.85 10.40
N ASP A 53 -9.60 31.12 9.11
CA ASP A 53 -10.63 31.62 8.21
C ASP A 53 -11.34 30.49 7.43
N LEU A 54 -10.83 29.24 7.51
CA LEU A 54 -11.62 28.05 7.23
C LEU A 54 -12.32 27.63 8.51
N CYS A 55 -13.63 27.37 8.45
CA CYS A 55 -14.44 26.99 9.62
C CYS A 55 -14.22 25.54 10.09
N LEU A 56 -12.96 25.10 10.19
CA LEU A 56 -12.59 23.87 10.87
C LEU A 56 -12.95 24.04 12.36
N PRO A 57 -13.79 23.15 12.94
CA PRO A 57 -14.22 23.31 14.33
C PRO A 57 -13.03 23.16 15.29
N ALA A 58 -13.03 23.93 16.38
CA ALA A 58 -11.98 23.94 17.40
C ALA A 58 -11.98 22.67 18.28
N GLN A 59 -11.82 21.51 17.64
CA GLN A 59 -11.66 20.21 18.29
C GLN A 59 -10.24 20.05 18.81
N GLY A 60 -10.09 19.36 19.95
CA GLY A 60 -8.77 19.05 20.49
C GLY A 60 -7.98 18.15 19.52
N SER A 61 -6.84 18.66 19.02
CA SER A 61 -5.94 18.07 18.00
C SER A 61 -6.31 16.66 17.54
N ILE A 62 -6.94 16.55 16.37
CA ILE A 62 -7.19 15.28 15.69
C ILE A 62 -5.91 14.53 15.29
N TYR A 63 -4.78 15.25 15.23
CA TYR A 63 -3.45 14.69 14.99
C TYR A 63 -2.84 14.11 16.27
N ILE A 64 -2.06 13.04 16.11
CA ILE A 64 -1.44 12.28 17.21
C ILE A 64 -0.30 13.08 17.90
N HIS A 65 0.12 12.67 19.10
CA HIS A 65 1.14 13.42 19.84
C HIS A 65 2.54 13.18 19.31
N LYS A 66 3.48 14.09 19.62
CA LYS A 66 4.86 14.02 19.12
C LYS A 66 5.56 12.68 19.45
N PRO A 67 5.41 12.06 20.63
CA PRO A 67 5.96 10.72 20.88
C PRO A 67 5.41 9.62 19.97
N ASP A 68 4.11 9.66 19.64
CA ASP A 68 3.51 8.74 18.66
C ASP A 68 4.09 8.98 17.26
N GLN A 69 4.23 10.25 16.86
CA GLN A 69 4.85 10.64 15.59
C GLN A 69 6.30 10.14 15.51
N ASP A 70 7.10 10.31 16.57
CA ASP A 70 8.51 9.89 16.57
C ASP A 70 8.66 8.36 16.52
N PHE A 71 7.79 7.61 17.21
CA PHE A 71 7.74 6.15 17.13
C PHE A 71 7.49 5.64 15.71
N TRP A 72 6.52 6.23 15.00
CA TRP A 72 6.17 5.84 13.63
C TRP A 72 7.18 6.37 12.61
N ASN A 73 7.66 7.61 12.77
CA ASN A 73 8.54 8.26 11.81
C ASN A 73 9.86 7.51 11.64
N VAL A 74 10.51 7.10 12.74
CA VAL A 74 11.76 6.33 12.69
C VAL A 74 11.60 5.05 11.87
N ARG A 75 10.49 4.33 12.06
CA ARG A 75 10.21 3.07 11.35
C ARG A 75 9.88 3.31 9.88
N CYS A 76 8.92 4.18 9.59
CA CYS A 76 8.43 4.38 8.24
C CYS A 76 9.46 5.07 7.33
N ALA A 77 10.18 6.07 7.85
CA ALA A 77 11.15 6.83 7.08
C ALA A 77 12.39 6.00 6.71
N GLU A 78 12.90 5.20 7.64
CA GLU A 78 14.05 4.34 7.39
C GLU A 78 13.73 3.26 6.36
N THR A 79 12.59 2.56 6.52
CA THR A 79 12.13 1.55 5.55
C THR A 79 11.85 2.17 4.17
N LEU A 80 11.21 3.35 4.10
CA LEU A 80 10.92 4.00 2.81
C LEU A 80 12.19 4.48 2.09
N ASP A 81 13.17 5.07 2.81
CA ASP A 81 14.47 5.45 2.23
C ASP A 81 15.28 4.23 1.81
N ALA A 82 15.23 3.13 2.57
CA ALA A 82 15.85 1.86 2.19
C ALA A 82 15.23 1.29 0.89
N PHE A 83 13.90 1.26 0.77
CA PHE A 83 13.23 0.89 -0.48
C PHE A 83 13.61 1.80 -1.66
N MET A 84 13.61 3.12 -1.47
CA MET A 84 13.99 4.05 -2.53
C MET A 84 15.47 3.94 -2.93
N LYS A 85 16.37 3.52 -2.03
CA LYS A 85 17.76 3.14 -2.36
C LYS A 85 17.82 1.81 -3.14
N ALA A 86 17.13 0.78 -2.65
CA ALA A 86 17.07 -0.53 -3.29
C ALA A 86 16.46 -0.48 -4.71
N ALA A 87 15.47 0.40 -4.92
CA ALA A 87 14.87 0.68 -6.21
C ALA A 87 15.85 1.30 -7.23
N GLY A 88 16.88 2.01 -6.76
CA GLY A 88 17.93 2.65 -7.57
C GLY A 88 17.50 3.90 -8.37
N SER A 89 16.20 4.13 -8.50
CA SER A 89 15.60 5.17 -9.36
C SER A 89 15.45 6.55 -8.73
N TYR A 90 15.81 6.74 -7.46
CA TYR A 90 15.58 7.98 -6.71
C TYR A 90 16.87 8.70 -6.29
N THR A 91 17.05 9.92 -6.78
CA THR A 91 18.12 10.83 -6.34
C THR A 91 17.99 11.19 -4.85
N PRO A 92 19.08 11.61 -4.16
CA PRO A 92 19.01 12.01 -2.75
C PRO A 92 17.98 13.12 -2.46
N ALA A 93 17.81 14.07 -3.38
CA ALA A 93 16.83 15.15 -3.24
C ALA A 93 15.38 14.66 -3.34
N GLN A 94 15.10 13.74 -4.28
CA GLN A 94 13.78 13.11 -4.40
C GLN A 94 13.42 12.30 -3.16
N ARG A 95 14.38 11.50 -2.63
CA ARG A 95 14.16 10.75 -1.38
C ARG A 95 13.90 11.69 -0.21
N ALA A 96 14.68 12.78 -0.07
CA ALA A 96 14.44 13.78 0.97
C ALA A 96 13.03 14.41 0.89
N ALA A 97 12.53 14.73 -0.31
CA ALA A 97 11.18 15.26 -0.49
C ALA A 97 10.07 14.26 -0.11
N HIS A 98 10.20 12.99 -0.52
CA HIS A 98 9.23 11.94 -0.17
C HIS A 98 9.25 11.60 1.33
N LEU A 99 10.41 11.69 1.98
CA LEU A 99 10.53 11.55 3.44
C LEU A 99 9.94 12.77 4.16
N GLN A 100 10.06 13.98 3.62
CA GLN A 100 9.41 15.17 4.19
C GLN A 100 7.88 15.06 4.11
N LEU A 101 7.33 14.64 2.96
CA LEU A 101 5.91 14.32 2.80
C LEU A 101 5.44 13.33 3.88
N LEU A 102 6.18 12.22 4.05
CA LEU A 102 5.91 11.21 5.07
C LEU A 102 5.89 11.82 6.49
N SER A 103 6.99 12.46 6.90
CA SER A 103 7.18 12.99 8.25
C SER A 103 6.21 14.12 8.62
N GLU A 104 5.87 15.01 7.68
CA GLU A 104 5.07 16.21 7.96
C GLU A 104 3.57 16.03 7.74
N ILE A 105 3.16 15.24 6.74
CA ILE A 105 1.74 15.10 6.35
C ILE A 105 1.15 13.78 6.81
N ILE A 106 1.86 12.67 6.57
CA ILE A 106 1.32 11.32 6.74
C ILE A 106 1.38 10.88 8.20
N ILE A 107 2.57 10.94 8.80
CA ILE A 107 2.84 10.43 10.17
C ILE A 107 1.96 11.08 11.26
N PRO A 108 1.59 12.38 11.23
CA PRO A 108 0.64 12.94 12.20
C PRO A 108 -0.76 12.30 12.21
N CYS A 109 -1.08 11.49 11.19
CA CYS A 109 -2.41 10.97 10.91
C CYS A 109 -2.57 9.45 11.09
N VAL A 110 -1.48 8.68 11.20
CA VAL A 110 -1.51 7.20 11.14
C VAL A 110 -2.05 6.48 12.40
N GLY A 111 -2.22 7.20 13.51
CA GLY A 111 -2.76 6.66 14.76
C GLY A 111 -1.75 6.65 15.92
N PRO A 112 -2.21 6.54 17.18
CA PRO A 112 -1.33 6.52 18.35
C PRO A 112 -0.36 5.34 18.34
N HIS A 113 0.59 5.32 19.28
CA HIS A 113 1.42 4.16 19.55
C HIS A 113 0.56 2.88 19.75
N PRO A 114 0.94 1.70 19.21
CA PRO A 114 0.10 0.50 19.25
C PRO A 114 -0.39 0.07 20.64
N ALA A 115 0.41 0.28 21.68
CA ALA A 115 0.06 -0.05 23.06
C ALA A 115 -0.92 0.95 23.73
N THR A 116 -1.25 2.07 23.07
CA THR A 116 -2.19 3.11 23.55
C THR A 116 -3.28 3.45 22.54
N ALA A 117 -3.26 2.86 21.34
CA ALA A 117 -4.26 3.06 20.31
C ALA A 117 -5.64 2.48 20.72
N PRO A 118 -6.77 3.16 20.44
CA PRO A 118 -8.10 2.66 20.77
C PRO A 118 -8.48 1.36 20.03
N THR A 119 -7.89 1.14 18.86
CA THR A 119 -8.06 -0.08 18.06
C THR A 119 -6.82 -0.34 17.21
N LYS A 120 -6.78 -1.53 16.61
CA LYS A 120 -5.75 -1.95 15.66
C LYS A 120 -6.06 -1.43 14.25
N PRO A 121 -5.10 -0.83 13.52
CA PRO A 121 -5.22 -0.58 12.09
C PRO A 121 -5.55 -1.86 11.30
N LEU A 122 -6.25 -1.70 10.18
CA LEU A 122 -6.78 -2.77 9.33
C LEU A 122 -6.12 -2.81 7.94
N LEU A 123 -5.19 -1.90 7.64
CA LEU A 123 -4.40 -1.90 6.41
C LEU A 123 -3.61 -3.20 6.22
N THR A 124 -2.96 -3.68 7.30
CA THR A 124 -2.13 -4.89 7.28
C THR A 124 -2.58 -5.91 8.33
N ALA A 125 -2.32 -7.20 8.07
CA ALA A 125 -2.77 -8.29 8.93
C ALA A 125 -2.20 -8.23 10.37
N ASP A 126 -1.02 -7.65 10.56
CA ASP A 126 -0.32 -7.44 11.83
C ASP A 126 -0.65 -6.10 12.53
N GLY A 127 -1.28 -5.15 11.81
CA GLY A 127 -1.77 -3.88 12.36
C GLY A 127 -0.86 -2.67 12.19
N SER A 128 0.02 -2.68 11.18
CA SER A 128 0.71 -1.49 10.76
C SER A 128 -0.25 -0.55 10.00
N PRO A 129 -0.30 0.75 10.33
CA PRO A 129 -1.10 1.73 9.59
C PRO A 129 -0.37 2.24 8.33
N PHE A 130 0.79 1.67 7.97
CA PHE A 130 1.61 2.09 6.84
C PHE A 130 2.19 0.87 6.10
N GLU A 131 2.00 0.82 4.79
CA GLU A 131 2.35 -0.31 3.92
C GLU A 131 3.12 0.21 2.69
N PRO A 132 4.47 0.23 2.69
CA PRO A 132 5.24 0.46 1.47
C PRO A 132 5.00 -0.67 0.45
N SER A 133 5.14 -0.36 -0.83
CA SER A 133 5.14 -1.35 -1.90
C SER A 133 6.15 -1.03 -3.00
N TRP A 134 6.73 -2.07 -3.59
CA TRP A 134 7.74 -1.99 -4.66
C TRP A 134 7.19 -2.60 -5.94
N ASN A 135 7.05 -1.78 -6.97
CA ASN A 135 6.63 -2.18 -8.31
C ASN A 135 7.85 -2.36 -9.22
N ILE A 136 7.98 -3.57 -9.77
CA ILE A 136 9.09 -4.02 -10.62
C ILE A 136 8.50 -4.50 -11.96
N THR A 137 9.17 -4.20 -13.08
CA THR A 137 8.65 -4.39 -14.44
C THR A 137 9.68 -5.02 -15.38
N ASP A 138 9.22 -5.70 -16.44
CA ASP A 138 10.09 -6.19 -17.53
C ASP A 138 10.95 -5.07 -18.17
N SER A 139 10.48 -3.81 -18.15
CA SER A 139 11.23 -2.67 -18.70
C SER A 139 12.38 -2.18 -17.81
N GLY A 140 12.66 -2.87 -16.69
CA GLY A 140 13.60 -2.43 -15.65
C GLY A 140 13.11 -1.23 -14.84
N SER A 141 11.94 -0.66 -15.18
CA SER A 141 11.34 0.44 -14.41
C SER A 141 10.96 -0.07 -13.01
N SER A 142 11.36 0.70 -12.00
CA SER A 142 11.33 0.35 -10.60
C SER A 142 10.80 1.56 -9.83
N SER A 143 9.64 1.41 -9.17
CA SER A 143 8.96 2.51 -8.48
C SER A 143 8.43 2.08 -7.12
N ILE A 144 8.68 2.89 -6.11
CA ILE A 144 8.13 2.75 -4.76
C ILE A 144 6.79 3.48 -4.66
N ARG A 145 5.90 2.91 -3.86
CA ARG A 145 4.62 3.49 -3.44
C ARG A 145 4.47 3.29 -1.93
N PHE A 146 3.50 3.93 -1.31
CA PHE A 146 3.02 3.51 0.00
C PHE A 146 1.51 3.71 0.16
N SER A 147 0.88 2.80 0.88
CA SER A 147 -0.48 2.92 1.44
C SER A 147 -0.40 3.32 2.91
N PHE A 148 -1.42 3.98 3.44
CA PHE A 148 -1.59 4.22 4.88
C PHE A 148 -3.08 4.25 5.26
N GLU A 149 -3.39 3.86 6.51
CA GLU A 149 -4.71 4.09 7.10
C GLU A 149 -4.66 5.36 7.98
N PRO A 150 -5.40 6.42 7.63
CA PRO A 150 -5.55 7.56 8.51
C PRO A 150 -6.47 7.17 9.69
N MET A 151 -5.89 7.09 10.89
CA MET A 151 -6.62 6.81 12.13
C MET A 151 -6.88 8.08 12.96
N GLY A 152 -6.02 9.09 12.82
CA GLY A 152 -5.98 10.24 13.72
C GLY A 152 -5.78 9.83 15.18
N ARG A 153 -6.03 10.75 16.11
CA ARG A 153 -5.86 10.55 17.55
C ARG A 153 -6.98 9.73 18.21
N HIS A 154 -8.13 9.60 17.54
CA HIS A 154 -9.37 9.08 18.12
C HIS A 154 -10.03 7.95 17.30
N GLY A 155 -9.47 7.54 16.17
CA GLY A 155 -9.99 6.45 15.35
C GLY A 155 -10.10 5.13 16.11
N GLY A 156 -11.26 4.48 16.01
CA GLY A 156 -11.62 3.27 16.76
C GLY A 156 -12.11 3.52 18.19
N SER A 157 -12.09 4.76 18.68
CA SER A 157 -12.70 5.11 19.98
C SER A 157 -14.19 5.42 19.82
N ALA A 158 -14.92 5.50 20.93
CA ALA A 158 -16.36 5.79 20.91
C ALA A 158 -16.74 7.13 20.23
N SER A 159 -15.81 8.08 20.07
CA SER A 159 -16.05 9.35 19.39
C SER A 159 -15.71 9.37 17.90
N ASP A 160 -15.01 8.34 17.40
CA ASP A 160 -14.77 8.10 15.96
C ASP A 160 -14.56 6.59 15.68
N PRO A 161 -15.62 5.77 15.81
CA PRO A 161 -15.51 4.30 15.83
C PRO A 161 -14.95 3.72 14.54
N PHE A 162 -15.15 4.40 13.40
CA PHE A 162 -14.71 3.95 12.09
C PHE A 162 -13.47 4.71 11.57
N ALA A 163 -12.93 5.65 12.35
CA ALA A 163 -11.81 6.53 11.99
C ALA A 163 -12.09 7.44 10.78
N GLN A 164 -13.33 7.89 10.62
CA GLN A 164 -13.75 8.65 9.44
C GLN A 164 -13.49 10.16 9.57
N LYS A 165 -13.29 10.70 10.78
CA LYS A 165 -13.24 12.16 11.02
C LYS A 165 -11.89 12.79 10.64
N ILE A 166 -10.81 12.01 10.64
CA ILE A 166 -9.49 12.47 10.19
C ILE A 166 -9.44 12.74 8.68
N ILE A 167 -10.15 11.93 7.87
CA ILE A 167 -10.10 11.95 6.40
C ILE A 167 -10.42 13.33 5.78
N PRO A 168 -11.59 13.97 6.04
CA PRO A 168 -11.90 15.27 5.45
C PRO A 168 -10.98 16.39 5.96
N ALA A 169 -10.41 16.24 7.15
CA ALA A 169 -9.56 17.26 7.77
C ALA A 169 -8.10 17.26 7.27
N ILE A 170 -7.61 16.13 6.72
CA ILE A 170 -6.29 16.05 6.08
C ILE A 170 -6.32 16.39 4.58
N LEU A 171 -7.51 16.39 3.98
CA LEU A 171 -7.72 16.64 2.56
C LEU A 171 -7.13 17.97 2.04
N PRO A 172 -7.17 19.12 2.75
CA PRO A 172 -6.51 20.34 2.31
C PRO A 172 -4.98 20.19 2.17
N ALA A 173 -4.34 19.57 3.16
CA ALA A 173 -2.90 19.30 3.13
C ALA A 173 -2.53 18.33 2.01
N LEU A 174 -3.32 17.27 1.80
CA LEU A 174 -3.14 16.34 0.68
C LEU A 174 -3.21 17.06 -0.67
N ARG A 175 -4.20 17.94 -0.89
CA ARG A 175 -4.29 18.74 -2.12
C ARG A 175 -3.08 19.66 -2.36
N MET A 176 -2.42 20.16 -1.30
CA MET A 176 -1.27 21.05 -1.44
C MET A 176 0.06 20.33 -1.77
N VAL A 177 0.21 19.06 -1.37
CA VAL A 177 1.48 18.30 -1.56
C VAL A 177 1.43 17.31 -2.74
N SER A 178 0.25 17.05 -3.30
CA SER A 178 0.04 16.03 -4.33
C SER A 178 0.19 16.60 -5.74
N HIS A 179 0.90 15.89 -6.61
CA HIS A 179 1.12 16.32 -7.99
C HIS A 179 -0.08 15.99 -8.90
N GLY A 180 -0.55 16.98 -9.67
CA GLY A 180 -1.65 16.80 -10.65
C GLY A 180 -3.00 16.46 -10.00
N VAL A 181 -3.19 16.86 -8.75
CA VAL A 181 -4.24 16.30 -7.89
C VAL A 181 -5.64 16.84 -8.20
N ASP A 182 -6.58 15.91 -8.30
CA ASP A 182 -8.02 16.19 -8.34
C ASP A 182 -8.73 15.27 -7.34
N THR A 183 -9.64 15.84 -6.55
CA THR A 183 -10.35 15.10 -5.51
C THR A 183 -11.85 15.06 -5.72
N ARG A 184 -12.38 15.50 -6.89
CA ARG A 184 -13.83 15.53 -7.15
C ARG A 184 -14.47 14.15 -7.00
N TRP A 185 -13.89 13.10 -7.57
CA TRP A 185 -14.36 11.72 -7.38
C TRP A 185 -14.18 11.23 -5.93
N PHE A 186 -13.11 11.66 -5.25
CA PHE A 186 -12.86 11.34 -3.84
C PHE A 186 -13.96 11.90 -2.93
N GLU A 187 -14.40 13.15 -3.12
CA GLU A 187 -15.51 13.71 -2.35
C GLU A 187 -16.84 12.99 -2.61
N GLN A 188 -17.09 12.56 -3.85
CA GLN A 188 -18.30 11.80 -4.20
C GLN A 188 -18.31 10.41 -3.53
N PHE A 189 -17.21 9.65 -3.58
CA PHE A 189 -17.11 8.38 -2.86
C PHE A 189 -17.14 8.55 -1.33
N MET A 190 -16.54 9.62 -0.80
CA MET A 190 -16.66 9.97 0.62
C MET A 190 -18.14 10.22 0.99
N SER A 191 -18.86 11.02 0.20
CA SER A 191 -20.28 11.31 0.44
C SER A 191 -21.21 10.11 0.24
N ALA A 192 -20.85 9.16 -0.62
CA ALA A 192 -21.65 7.95 -0.88
C ALA A 192 -21.42 6.86 0.19
N LEU A 193 -20.19 6.69 0.67
CA LEU A 193 -19.78 5.51 1.44
C LEU A 193 -19.55 5.78 2.92
N PHE A 194 -19.24 7.02 3.33
CA PHE A 194 -19.09 7.33 4.75
C PHE A 194 -20.46 7.28 5.43
N LEU A 195 -20.46 6.95 6.72
CA LEU A 195 -21.69 6.81 7.48
C LEU A 195 -22.08 8.15 8.11
N THR A 196 -23.37 8.48 8.02
CA THR A 196 -23.99 9.45 8.93
C THR A 196 -23.97 8.92 10.38
N GLU A 197 -24.32 9.75 11.37
CA GLU A 197 -24.31 9.33 12.77
C GLU A 197 -25.34 8.20 13.03
N ALA A 198 -26.56 8.31 12.49
CA ALA A 198 -27.58 7.27 12.58
C ALA A 198 -27.21 5.96 11.84
N GLU A 199 -26.52 6.06 10.70
CA GLU A 199 -25.96 4.88 10.02
C GLU A 199 -24.81 4.26 10.83
N SER A 200 -24.02 5.07 11.53
CA SER A 200 -22.94 4.60 12.39
C SER A 200 -23.46 3.83 13.59
N GLU A 201 -24.50 4.34 14.25
CA GLU A 201 -25.24 3.63 15.31
C GLU A 201 -25.83 2.31 14.78
N THR A 202 -26.44 2.34 13.60
CA THR A 202 -26.99 1.15 12.94
C THR A 202 -25.90 0.12 12.65
N ALA A 203 -24.75 0.54 12.13
CA ALA A 203 -23.62 -0.35 11.85
C ALA A 203 -23.01 -0.94 13.12
N LEU A 204 -22.82 -0.14 14.18
CA LEU A 204 -22.37 -0.60 15.49
C LEU A 204 -23.34 -1.59 16.14
N SER A 205 -24.65 -1.46 15.90
CA SER A 205 -25.65 -2.39 16.43
C SER A 205 -25.63 -3.77 15.75
N ARG A 206 -25.11 -3.84 14.50
CA ARG A 206 -25.07 -5.04 13.65
C ARG A 206 -23.69 -5.71 13.61
N LEU A 207 -22.62 -4.97 13.85
CA LEU A 207 -21.25 -5.51 13.95
C LEU A 207 -21.09 -6.40 15.19
N PRO A 208 -20.45 -7.58 15.09
CA PRO A 208 -20.05 -8.35 16.26
C PRO A 208 -19.15 -7.53 17.21
N LYS A 209 -19.40 -7.62 18.52
CA LYS A 209 -18.66 -6.84 19.53
C LYS A 209 -17.15 -7.04 19.40
N GLY A 210 -16.41 -5.94 19.35
CA GLY A 210 -14.94 -5.95 19.19
C GLY A 210 -14.46 -6.05 17.73
N THR A 211 -15.35 -6.10 16.75
CA THR A 211 -14.98 -6.02 15.32
C THR A 211 -15.10 -4.58 14.79
N ARG A 212 -14.26 -4.25 13.81
CA ARG A 212 -14.29 -3.01 13.02
C ARG A 212 -14.09 -3.39 11.56
N ALA A 213 -14.67 -2.61 10.65
CA ALA A 213 -14.32 -2.64 9.23
C ALA A 213 -13.66 -1.29 8.83
N PRO A 214 -12.76 -1.27 7.83
CA PRO A 214 -12.11 -0.05 7.38
C PRO A 214 -13.09 0.90 6.70
N THR A 215 -12.76 2.19 6.68
CA THR A 215 -13.54 3.25 6.01
C THR A 215 -12.85 3.71 4.72
N SER A 216 -11.58 4.11 4.83
CA SER A 216 -10.75 4.53 3.72
C SER A 216 -9.27 4.33 4.05
N PHE A 217 -8.48 3.90 3.06
CA PHE A 217 -7.02 3.96 3.08
C PHE A 217 -6.56 4.95 2.01
N LEU A 218 -5.41 5.58 2.20
CA LEU A 218 -4.84 6.56 1.29
C LEU A 218 -3.48 6.06 0.78
N ALA A 219 -3.04 6.51 -0.39
CA ALA A 219 -1.75 6.10 -0.95
C ALA A 219 -1.10 7.13 -1.85
N PHE A 220 0.19 6.93 -2.08
CA PHE A 220 1.01 7.72 -3.00
C PHE A 220 1.87 6.82 -3.89
N ASP A 221 1.81 7.05 -5.20
CA ASP A 221 2.84 6.58 -6.13
C ASP A 221 3.96 7.63 -6.19
N LEU A 222 5.21 7.20 -5.97
CA LEU A 222 6.37 8.10 -5.96
C LEU A 222 7.05 8.10 -7.33
N ASP A 223 6.54 8.91 -8.26
CA ASP A 223 7.06 9.01 -9.64
C ASP A 223 8.20 10.03 -9.72
N GLY A 224 9.42 9.55 -9.45
CA GLY A 224 10.64 10.38 -9.41
C GLY A 224 10.56 11.42 -8.29
N ALA A 225 10.20 12.66 -8.63
CA ALA A 225 9.97 13.76 -7.68
C ALA A 225 8.49 14.00 -7.35
N LYS A 226 7.57 13.35 -8.07
CA LYS A 226 6.12 13.54 -7.93
C LYS A 226 5.57 12.57 -6.88
N ALA A 227 4.66 13.05 -6.04
CA ALA A 227 3.81 12.23 -5.21
C ALA A 227 2.39 12.24 -5.81
N VAL A 228 1.97 11.15 -6.44
CA VAL A 228 0.67 11.04 -7.11
C VAL A 228 -0.32 10.37 -6.17
N PHE A 229 -1.32 11.13 -5.73
CA PHE A 229 -2.28 10.74 -4.70
C PHE A 229 -3.32 9.74 -5.22
N LYS A 230 -3.68 8.79 -4.35
CA LYS A 230 -4.73 7.81 -4.56
C LYS A 230 -5.50 7.57 -3.27
N ALA A 231 -6.74 7.14 -3.39
CA ALA A 231 -7.56 6.77 -2.26
C ALA A 231 -8.24 5.43 -2.49
N TYR A 232 -8.54 4.76 -1.39
CA TYR A 232 -9.29 3.52 -1.31
C TYR A 232 -10.48 3.72 -0.38
N PHE A 233 -11.63 3.18 -0.72
CA PHE A 233 -12.88 3.24 0.03
C PHE A 233 -13.48 1.85 0.17
N PHE A 234 -14.26 1.64 1.24
CA PHE A 234 -14.76 0.31 1.61
C PHE A 234 -16.29 0.32 1.75
N PRO A 235 -17.05 -0.29 0.81
CA PRO A 235 -18.51 -0.27 0.84
C PRO A 235 -19.12 -1.08 2.00
N VAL A 236 -18.32 -1.94 2.66
CA VAL A 236 -18.78 -2.85 3.72
C VAL A 236 -19.48 -2.16 4.89
N LEU A 237 -19.03 -0.97 5.31
CA LEU A 237 -19.71 -0.22 6.37
C LEU A 237 -21.11 0.26 5.94
N LYS A 238 -21.22 0.75 4.70
CA LYS A 238 -22.48 1.20 4.10
C LYS A 238 -23.43 0.03 3.85
N HIS A 239 -22.90 -1.13 3.45
CA HIS A 239 -23.63 -2.40 3.37
C HIS A 239 -24.21 -2.81 4.74
N ILE A 240 -23.41 -2.82 5.80
CA ILE A 240 -23.89 -3.19 7.15
C ILE A 240 -24.96 -2.20 7.65
N ALA A 241 -24.82 -0.90 7.38
CA ALA A 241 -25.81 0.11 7.77
C ALA A 241 -27.12 0.00 6.98
N THR A 242 -27.06 -0.08 5.65
CA THR A 242 -28.23 0.03 4.75
C THR A 242 -28.89 -1.31 4.42
N GLY A 243 -28.12 -2.41 4.36
CA GLY A 243 -28.55 -3.72 3.87
C GLY A 243 -28.41 -3.92 2.35
N ALA A 244 -28.06 -2.89 1.57
CA ALA A 244 -27.75 -3.04 0.14
C ALA A 244 -26.43 -3.80 -0.08
N SER A 245 -26.25 -4.48 -1.22
CA SER A 245 -25.02 -5.26 -1.47
C SER A 245 -23.79 -4.36 -1.67
N THR A 246 -22.57 -4.88 -1.44
CA THR A 246 -21.36 -4.09 -1.67
C THR A 246 -21.15 -3.80 -3.15
N GLU A 247 -21.68 -4.66 -4.01
CA GLU A 247 -21.75 -4.57 -5.46
C GLU A 247 -22.63 -3.40 -5.91
N ASP A 248 -23.91 -3.37 -5.51
CA ASP A 248 -24.85 -2.30 -5.90
C ASP A 248 -24.35 -0.93 -5.43
N ILE A 249 -23.93 -0.85 -4.16
CA ILE A 249 -23.32 0.36 -3.55
C ILE A 249 -22.11 0.84 -4.35
N THR A 250 -21.29 -0.08 -4.86
CA THR A 250 -20.09 0.24 -5.65
C THR A 250 -20.45 0.75 -7.04
N PHE A 251 -21.29 0.03 -7.78
CA PHE A 251 -21.56 0.37 -9.17
C PHE A 251 -22.48 1.59 -9.32
N ASP A 252 -23.39 1.84 -8.39
CA ASP A 252 -24.21 3.07 -8.39
C ASP A 252 -23.39 4.31 -7.98
N ALA A 253 -22.43 4.16 -7.06
CA ALA A 253 -21.44 5.21 -6.80
C ALA A 253 -20.58 5.51 -8.04
N ILE A 254 -20.18 4.49 -8.82
CA ILE A 254 -19.44 4.68 -10.08
C ILE A 254 -20.29 5.37 -11.15
N ARG A 255 -21.57 4.98 -11.29
CA ARG A 255 -22.51 5.55 -12.27
C ARG A 255 -22.77 7.04 -12.06
N THR A 256 -22.67 7.52 -10.83
CA THR A 256 -22.98 8.91 -10.46
C THR A 256 -21.79 9.87 -10.53
N LEU A 257 -20.57 9.38 -10.84
CA LEU A 257 -19.36 10.20 -10.84
C LEU A 257 -19.35 11.34 -11.86
N SER A 258 -19.04 12.54 -11.39
CA SER A 258 -18.85 13.74 -12.20
C SER A 258 -17.51 14.44 -11.90
N PRO A 259 -16.76 14.91 -12.92
CA PRO A 259 -17.03 14.75 -14.35
C PRO A 259 -16.71 13.31 -14.81
N ARG A 260 -17.04 13.00 -16.07
CA ARG A 260 -16.57 11.81 -16.83
C ARG A 260 -16.88 10.41 -16.28
N GLY A 261 -17.68 10.22 -15.23
CA GLY A 261 -18.06 8.88 -14.75
C GLY A 261 -18.74 8.00 -15.82
N ALA A 262 -19.51 8.63 -16.71
CA ALA A 262 -20.14 7.98 -17.87
C ALA A 262 -19.13 7.26 -18.79
N ASP A 263 -17.87 7.74 -18.87
CA ASP A 263 -16.85 7.11 -19.71
C ASP A 263 -16.34 5.78 -19.13
N LEU A 264 -16.60 5.51 -17.85
CA LEU A 264 -16.28 4.23 -17.20
C LEU A 264 -17.38 3.18 -17.41
N SER A 265 -18.60 3.59 -17.78
CA SER A 265 -19.82 2.78 -17.67
C SER A 265 -19.79 1.47 -18.46
N GLN A 266 -19.05 1.40 -19.58
CA GLN A 266 -18.95 0.15 -20.35
C GLN A 266 -18.17 -0.92 -19.56
N SER A 267 -16.96 -0.62 -19.11
CA SER A 267 -16.17 -1.52 -18.24
C SER A 267 -16.85 -1.78 -16.88
N ALA A 268 -17.55 -0.80 -16.32
CA ALA A 268 -18.29 -0.96 -15.06
C ALA A 268 -19.44 -1.99 -15.22
N ASN A 269 -20.30 -1.82 -16.22
CA ASN A 269 -21.41 -2.73 -16.50
C ASN A 269 -20.90 -4.15 -16.84
N ALA A 270 -19.82 -4.28 -17.61
CA ALA A 270 -19.21 -5.59 -17.91
C ALA A 270 -18.67 -6.30 -16.65
N THR A 271 -18.13 -5.54 -15.69
CA THR A 271 -17.65 -6.08 -14.41
C THR A 271 -18.82 -6.51 -13.51
N GLU A 272 -19.87 -5.69 -13.43
CA GLU A 272 -21.09 -5.99 -12.66
C GLU A 272 -21.86 -7.19 -13.24
N GLU A 273 -22.00 -7.27 -14.57
CA GLU A 273 -22.62 -8.41 -15.26
C GLU A 273 -21.84 -9.70 -15.03
N TYR A 274 -20.49 -9.64 -15.03
CA TYR A 274 -19.66 -10.78 -14.64
C TYR A 274 -19.91 -11.21 -13.18
N PHE A 275 -19.95 -10.28 -12.22
CA PHE A 275 -20.21 -10.62 -10.81
C PHE A 275 -21.60 -11.26 -10.62
N LYS A 276 -22.63 -10.71 -11.27
CA LYS A 276 -24.01 -11.23 -11.22
C LYS A 276 -24.15 -12.65 -11.78
N ASN A 277 -23.27 -13.06 -12.71
CA ASN A 277 -23.29 -14.38 -13.34
C ASN A 277 -22.11 -15.28 -12.91
N CYS A 278 -21.35 -14.89 -11.89
CA CYS A 278 -20.14 -15.59 -11.47
C CYS A 278 -20.48 -16.91 -10.77
N PRO A 279 -19.87 -18.07 -11.14
CA PRO A 279 -20.19 -19.37 -10.57
C PRO A 279 -19.70 -19.58 -9.12
N PHE A 280 -19.07 -18.56 -8.53
CA PHE A 280 -18.61 -18.52 -7.14
C PHE A 280 -18.74 -17.10 -6.58
N ALA A 281 -18.92 -16.97 -5.26
CA ALA A 281 -19.00 -15.67 -4.62
C ALA A 281 -17.71 -14.85 -4.81
N ILE A 282 -17.87 -13.62 -5.30
CA ILE A 282 -16.79 -12.65 -5.54
C ILE A 282 -17.21 -11.24 -5.04
N PRO A 283 -17.46 -11.06 -3.72
CA PRO A 283 -17.96 -9.80 -3.20
C PRO A 283 -16.93 -8.68 -3.29
N VAL A 284 -17.42 -7.44 -3.48
CA VAL A 284 -16.57 -6.24 -3.47
C VAL A 284 -16.10 -5.95 -2.05
N GLU A 285 -14.78 -5.93 -1.86
CA GLU A 285 -14.13 -5.55 -0.61
C GLU A 285 -13.82 -4.05 -0.56
N MET A 286 -13.35 -3.49 -1.68
CA MET A 286 -12.68 -2.17 -1.72
C MET A 286 -12.81 -1.53 -3.11
N ILE A 287 -12.74 -0.20 -3.16
CA ILE A 287 -12.78 0.61 -4.39
C ILE A 287 -11.60 1.58 -4.35
N ALA A 288 -10.80 1.70 -5.41
CA ALA A 288 -9.69 2.65 -5.47
C ALA A 288 -9.83 3.68 -6.59
N LEU A 289 -9.28 4.87 -6.36
CA LEU A 289 -9.29 6.01 -7.28
C LEU A 289 -7.85 6.48 -7.53
N ASP A 290 -7.53 6.85 -8.77
CA ASP A 290 -6.46 7.81 -9.00
C ASP A 290 -7.01 9.23 -8.74
N CYS A 291 -6.42 9.99 -7.81
CA CYS A 291 -6.86 11.33 -7.48
C CYS A 291 -6.20 12.37 -8.39
N ILE A 292 -6.48 12.28 -9.70
CA ILE A 292 -6.00 13.16 -10.77
C ILE A 292 -7.19 13.58 -11.66
N ASP A 293 -7.06 14.61 -12.49
CA ASP A 293 -8.19 15.06 -13.33
C ASP A 293 -8.72 13.90 -14.19
N PRO A 294 -10.03 13.56 -14.12
CA PRO A 294 -10.64 12.60 -15.02
C PRO A 294 -10.39 12.86 -16.51
N ALA A 295 -10.12 14.11 -16.92
CA ALA A 295 -9.67 14.43 -18.28
C ALA A 295 -8.35 13.72 -18.66
N GLU A 296 -7.38 13.62 -17.74
CA GLU A 296 -6.07 12.98 -17.95
C GLU A 296 -6.12 11.44 -17.91
N GLY A 297 -7.30 10.85 -17.73
CA GLY A 297 -7.49 9.40 -17.73
C GLY A 297 -7.43 8.75 -16.35
N ALA A 298 -7.90 9.45 -15.31
CA ALA A 298 -8.14 8.87 -13.99
C ALA A 298 -9.00 7.58 -14.09
N ARG A 299 -8.72 6.62 -13.19
CA ARG A 299 -9.35 5.30 -13.19
C ARG A 299 -10.04 5.03 -11.86
N VAL A 300 -11.10 4.22 -11.92
CA VAL A 300 -11.66 3.54 -10.75
C VAL A 300 -11.20 2.09 -10.78
N LYS A 301 -10.96 1.48 -9.63
CA LYS A 301 -10.61 0.06 -9.52
C LYS A 301 -11.51 -0.61 -8.50
N VAL A 302 -12.31 -1.56 -8.94
CA VAL A 302 -13.12 -2.39 -8.04
C VAL A 302 -12.25 -3.55 -7.57
N TYR A 303 -12.21 -3.83 -6.26
CA TYR A 303 -11.48 -4.95 -5.69
C TYR A 303 -12.45 -5.96 -5.10
N ALA A 304 -12.43 -7.19 -5.60
CA ALA A 304 -13.33 -8.25 -5.17
C ALA A 304 -12.57 -9.58 -4.99
N ARG A 305 -13.06 -10.48 -4.12
CA ARG A 305 -12.27 -11.64 -3.64
C ARG A 305 -12.95 -12.99 -3.87
N THR A 306 -12.21 -13.96 -4.43
CA THR A 306 -12.58 -15.37 -4.41
C THR A 306 -12.01 -16.08 -3.18
N ARG A 307 -12.75 -17.02 -2.61
CA ARG A 307 -12.24 -17.88 -1.51
C ARG A 307 -11.19 -18.90 -2.00
N SER A 308 -11.31 -19.34 -3.24
CA SER A 308 -10.37 -20.24 -3.92
C SER A 308 -9.12 -19.50 -4.41
N ASN A 309 -8.00 -20.21 -4.46
CA ASN A 309 -6.73 -19.83 -5.08
C ASN A 309 -6.28 -20.79 -6.20
N ALA A 310 -7.20 -21.64 -6.68
CA ALA A 310 -6.97 -22.48 -7.84
C ALA A 310 -6.84 -21.65 -9.12
N PHE A 311 -6.00 -22.11 -10.03
CA PHE A 311 -5.65 -21.35 -11.23
C PHE A 311 -6.80 -21.32 -12.26
N ASN A 312 -7.69 -22.32 -12.24
CA ASN A 312 -8.94 -22.33 -12.99
C ASN A 312 -9.83 -21.10 -12.63
N VAL A 313 -9.90 -20.74 -11.35
CA VAL A 313 -10.63 -19.57 -10.82
C VAL A 313 -9.89 -18.29 -11.20
N VAL A 314 -8.56 -18.23 -11.06
CA VAL A 314 -7.76 -17.08 -11.53
C VAL A 314 -8.00 -16.81 -13.02
N ARG A 315 -7.95 -17.85 -13.87
CA ARG A 315 -8.26 -17.76 -15.30
C ARG A 315 -9.70 -17.29 -15.54
N ASN A 316 -10.68 -17.85 -14.83
CA ASN A 316 -12.09 -17.46 -14.96
C ASN A 316 -12.29 -15.97 -14.63
N VAL A 317 -11.73 -15.49 -13.52
CA VAL A 317 -11.86 -14.10 -13.08
C VAL A 317 -11.13 -13.15 -14.01
N VAL A 318 -9.88 -13.44 -14.37
CA VAL A 318 -9.07 -12.57 -15.26
C VAL A 318 -9.67 -12.46 -16.67
N THR A 319 -10.40 -13.48 -17.13
CA THR A 319 -11.07 -13.47 -18.45
C THR A 319 -12.54 -13.02 -18.41
N LEU A 320 -13.09 -12.61 -17.27
CA LEU A 320 -14.54 -12.37 -17.07
C LEU A 320 -15.39 -13.56 -17.60
N GLY A 321 -15.11 -14.77 -17.11
CA GLY A 321 -15.79 -15.99 -17.54
C GLY A 321 -15.48 -16.39 -19.00
N GLY A 322 -14.33 -15.98 -19.54
CA GLY A 322 -13.97 -16.21 -20.93
C GLY A 322 -14.53 -15.18 -21.93
N GLN A 323 -15.02 -14.03 -21.48
CA GLN A 323 -15.41 -12.92 -22.37
C GLN A 323 -14.21 -12.16 -22.94
N ILE A 324 -13.14 -12.03 -22.16
CA ILE A 324 -11.85 -11.45 -22.57
C ILE A 324 -10.98 -12.58 -23.14
N LYS A 325 -10.51 -12.40 -24.38
CA LYS A 325 -9.79 -13.43 -25.17
C LYS A 325 -8.62 -12.88 -26.00
N ASP A 326 -8.14 -11.68 -25.69
CA ASP A 326 -7.00 -11.08 -26.40
C ASP A 326 -5.67 -11.80 -26.07
N GLU A 327 -4.70 -11.71 -26.98
CA GLU A 327 -3.40 -12.38 -26.81
C GLU A 327 -2.68 -11.90 -25.54
N ALA A 328 -2.77 -10.62 -25.18
CA ALA A 328 -2.07 -10.06 -24.03
C ALA A 328 -2.61 -10.61 -22.70
N THR A 329 -3.92 -10.69 -22.52
CA THR A 329 -4.56 -11.32 -21.36
C THR A 329 -4.16 -12.80 -21.23
N LEU A 330 -4.24 -13.57 -22.32
CA LEU A 330 -3.89 -14.99 -22.32
C LEU A 330 -2.39 -15.22 -22.02
N LYS A 331 -1.51 -14.45 -22.65
CA LYS A 331 -0.06 -14.47 -22.42
C LYS A 331 0.32 -14.04 -21.00
N GLY A 332 -0.42 -13.08 -20.42
CA GLY A 332 -0.30 -12.70 -19.02
C GLY A 332 -0.65 -13.86 -18.07
N LEU A 333 -1.70 -14.62 -18.37
CA LEU A 333 -2.09 -15.79 -17.60
C LEU A 333 -1.04 -16.90 -17.66
N GLU A 334 -0.46 -17.21 -18.82
CA GLU A 334 0.61 -18.22 -18.92
C GLU A 334 1.87 -17.81 -18.13
N ILE A 335 2.25 -16.51 -18.16
CA ILE A 335 3.36 -16.00 -17.34
C ILE A 335 3.03 -16.14 -15.83
N LEU A 336 1.79 -15.86 -15.42
CA LEU A 336 1.38 -16.01 -14.02
C LEU A 336 1.33 -17.48 -13.57
N LYS A 337 0.84 -18.39 -14.42
CA LYS A 337 0.83 -19.84 -14.18
C LYS A 337 2.25 -20.34 -13.92
N GLY A 338 3.20 -19.91 -14.74
CA GLY A 338 4.62 -20.27 -14.64
C GLY A 338 5.29 -19.95 -13.29
N ILE A 339 4.78 -18.95 -12.55
CA ILE A 339 5.28 -18.59 -11.21
C ILE A 339 4.32 -18.94 -10.06
N TRP A 340 3.15 -19.51 -10.34
CA TRP A 340 2.06 -19.68 -9.35
C TRP A 340 2.45 -20.55 -8.16
N HIS A 341 3.25 -21.59 -8.39
CA HIS A 341 3.79 -22.46 -7.34
C HIS A 341 4.69 -21.69 -6.35
N LEU A 342 5.56 -20.80 -6.85
CA LEU A 342 6.44 -19.95 -6.03
C LEU A 342 5.64 -18.99 -5.14
N LEU A 343 4.54 -18.42 -5.67
CA LEU A 343 3.66 -17.53 -4.91
C LEU A 343 2.87 -18.28 -3.82
N HIS A 344 2.65 -19.57 -4.01
CA HIS A 344 2.08 -20.48 -3.00
C HIS A 344 3.12 -21.20 -2.14
N ASN A 345 4.42 -20.94 -2.30
CA ASN A 345 5.47 -21.72 -1.64
C ASN A 345 5.29 -23.24 -1.82
N GLU A 346 5.28 -23.67 -3.08
CA GLU A 346 5.43 -25.05 -3.52
C GLU A 346 6.66 -25.19 -4.41
N ALA A 347 7.28 -26.36 -4.41
CA ALA A 347 8.50 -26.62 -5.18
C ALA A 347 8.25 -26.75 -6.71
N GLU A 348 7.08 -27.25 -7.10
CA GLU A 348 6.74 -27.60 -8.48
C GLU A 348 5.35 -27.10 -8.87
N PRO A 349 5.03 -26.93 -10.18
CA PRO A 349 3.69 -26.60 -10.64
C PRO A 349 2.63 -27.65 -10.29
N HIS A 350 1.45 -27.19 -9.87
CA HIS A 350 0.25 -28.01 -9.67
C HIS A 350 -0.79 -27.79 -10.79
N ASP A 351 -1.73 -28.73 -10.91
CA ASP A 351 -2.89 -28.65 -11.81
C ASP A 351 -3.76 -27.39 -11.57
N ASP A 352 -4.59 -27.03 -12.54
CA ASP A 352 -5.38 -25.80 -12.48
C ASP A 352 -6.47 -25.79 -11.41
N ASP A 353 -7.01 -26.94 -11.03
CA ASP A 353 -8.08 -27.06 -10.03
C ASP A 353 -7.56 -27.13 -8.57
N TRP A 354 -6.23 -27.22 -8.39
CA TRP A 354 -5.60 -27.39 -7.08
C TRP A 354 -5.64 -26.09 -6.25
N ASN A 355 -6.06 -26.19 -4.99
CA ASN A 355 -6.06 -25.11 -4.01
C ASN A 355 -5.00 -25.35 -2.94
N LYS A 356 -4.30 -24.30 -2.49
CA LYS A 356 -3.49 -24.35 -1.27
C LYS A 356 -4.29 -23.82 -0.08
N GLU A 357 -4.43 -24.63 0.96
CA GLU A 357 -5.05 -24.21 2.22
C GLU A 357 -4.26 -23.05 2.88
N PRO A 358 -4.91 -21.95 3.29
CA PRO A 358 -4.26 -20.82 3.94
C PRO A 358 -4.01 -21.10 5.43
N LYS A 359 -2.86 -20.68 5.95
CA LYS A 359 -2.49 -20.85 7.36
C LYS A 359 -3.50 -20.28 8.36
N MET A 360 -4.17 -19.18 8.01
CA MET A 360 -5.27 -18.61 8.79
C MET A 360 -6.56 -18.59 7.99
N VAL A 361 -7.54 -19.37 8.43
CA VAL A 361 -8.89 -19.43 7.84
C VAL A 361 -9.83 -18.32 8.37
N ASN A 362 -9.57 -17.77 9.55
CA ASN A 362 -10.41 -16.74 10.20
C ASN A 362 -9.95 -15.32 9.87
N THR A 363 -9.79 -15.03 8.57
CA THR A 363 -9.47 -13.70 8.03
C THR A 363 -10.10 -13.50 6.65
N LEU A 364 -10.21 -12.24 6.22
CA LEU A 364 -10.54 -11.90 4.83
C LEU A 364 -9.39 -12.25 3.88
N HIS A 365 -8.14 -12.21 4.34
CA HIS A 365 -6.93 -12.41 3.54
C HIS A 365 -6.68 -13.87 3.13
N LYS A 366 -7.71 -14.59 2.66
CA LYS A 366 -7.64 -15.95 2.11
C LYS A 366 -8.12 -15.94 0.66
N GLY A 367 -7.73 -16.95 -0.11
CA GLY A 367 -7.93 -16.94 -1.56
C GLY A 367 -7.30 -15.71 -2.22
N ILE A 368 -7.83 -15.30 -3.36
CA ILE A 368 -7.25 -14.25 -4.21
C ILE A 368 -8.17 -13.03 -4.27
N CYS A 369 -7.60 -11.85 -4.10
CA CYS A 369 -8.28 -10.58 -4.40
C CYS A 369 -7.95 -10.16 -5.84
N TYR A 370 -8.90 -9.55 -6.54
CA TYR A 370 -8.75 -9.12 -7.93
C TYR A 370 -9.11 -7.66 -8.06
N GLY A 371 -8.18 -6.86 -8.58
CA GLY A 371 -8.42 -5.47 -8.94
C GLY A 371 -8.86 -5.37 -10.41
N PHE A 372 -10.10 -4.94 -10.63
CA PHE A 372 -10.71 -4.67 -11.93
C PHE A 372 -10.53 -3.19 -12.24
N GLU A 373 -9.52 -2.85 -13.04
CA GLU A 373 -9.16 -1.47 -13.36
C GLU A 373 -10.02 -0.92 -14.52
N LEU A 374 -11.02 -0.11 -14.16
CA LEU A 374 -11.96 0.56 -15.06
C LEU A 374 -11.29 1.80 -15.68
N LYS A 375 -11.34 1.93 -17.01
CA LYS A 375 -10.66 3.02 -17.74
C LYS A 375 -11.65 3.77 -18.64
N PRO A 376 -11.53 5.10 -18.76
CA PRO A 376 -12.40 5.89 -19.65
C PRO A 376 -12.37 5.36 -21.09
N GLY A 377 -13.54 5.02 -21.64
CA GLY A 377 -13.71 4.48 -22.99
C GLY A 377 -13.32 3.02 -23.19
N ALA A 378 -12.92 2.29 -22.14
CA ALA A 378 -12.59 0.87 -22.26
C ALA A 378 -13.84 -0.03 -22.16
N LYS A 379 -13.95 -1.01 -23.07
CA LYS A 379 -15.01 -2.02 -23.01
C LYS A 379 -14.87 -2.97 -21.81
N TRP A 380 -13.65 -3.39 -21.53
CA TRP A 380 -13.32 -4.39 -20.52
C TRP A 380 -12.45 -3.78 -19.41
N PRO A 381 -12.57 -4.27 -18.15
CA PRO A 381 -11.61 -3.95 -17.10
C PRO A 381 -10.25 -4.60 -17.38
N GLU A 382 -9.16 -3.99 -16.93
CA GLU A 382 -7.87 -4.68 -16.76
C GLU A 382 -7.86 -5.40 -15.41
N VAL A 383 -7.89 -6.74 -15.40
CA VAL A 383 -7.95 -7.55 -14.18
C VAL A 383 -6.55 -7.91 -13.67
N LYS A 384 -6.32 -7.79 -12.35
CA LYS A 384 -5.02 -7.98 -11.70
C LYS A 384 -5.19 -8.84 -10.45
N ALA A 385 -4.49 -9.96 -10.35
CA ALA A 385 -4.60 -10.89 -9.22
C ALA A 385 -3.65 -10.52 -8.08
N TYR A 386 -4.12 -10.61 -6.83
CA TYR A 386 -3.41 -10.26 -5.60
C TYR A 386 -3.35 -11.46 -4.64
N VAL A 387 -2.15 -12.00 -4.40
CA VAL A 387 -1.88 -13.19 -3.57
C VAL A 387 -1.40 -12.78 -2.16
N PRO A 388 -2.03 -13.24 -1.06
CA PRO A 388 -1.57 -12.97 0.31
C PRO A 388 -0.40 -13.89 0.70
N LEU A 389 0.84 -13.49 0.36
CA LEU A 389 2.03 -14.36 0.46
C LEU A 389 2.28 -14.97 1.85
N TRP A 390 2.03 -14.21 2.92
CA TRP A 390 2.25 -14.67 4.30
C TRP A 390 1.36 -15.85 4.74
N GLN A 391 0.29 -16.14 4.01
CA GLN A 391 -0.61 -17.28 4.26
C GLN A 391 -0.04 -18.63 3.83
N TYR A 392 1.00 -18.64 3.00
CA TYR A 392 1.41 -19.85 2.26
C TYR A 392 2.87 -20.26 2.52
N ALA A 393 3.76 -19.30 2.79
CA ALA A 393 5.17 -19.53 3.12
C ALA A 393 5.43 -19.65 4.63
N ASP A 394 6.58 -20.20 5.02
CA ASP A 394 6.96 -20.38 6.43
C ASP A 394 7.69 -19.18 7.04
N SER A 395 8.41 -18.40 6.22
CA SER A 395 8.99 -17.13 6.66
C SER A 395 9.17 -16.14 5.52
N ASP A 396 9.35 -14.87 5.85
CA ASP A 396 9.62 -13.80 4.88
C ASP A 396 10.93 -14.02 4.10
N ALA A 397 11.89 -14.77 4.65
CA ALA A 397 13.07 -15.24 3.94
C ALA A 397 12.73 -16.27 2.85
N VAL A 398 11.83 -17.22 3.13
CA VAL A 398 11.33 -18.18 2.13
C VAL A 398 10.55 -17.45 1.03
N ILE A 399 9.70 -16.48 1.40
CA ILE A 399 9.03 -15.61 0.42
C ILE A 399 10.08 -14.88 -0.46
N SER A 400 11.13 -14.35 0.16
CA SER A 400 12.19 -13.62 -0.56
C SER A 400 12.97 -14.50 -1.54
N ALA A 401 13.21 -15.77 -1.20
CA ALA A 401 13.84 -16.75 -2.08
C ALA A 401 12.94 -17.09 -3.28
N ASN A 402 11.66 -17.38 -3.03
CA ASN A 402 10.68 -17.71 -4.07
C ASN A 402 10.45 -16.54 -5.03
N LEU A 403 10.40 -15.30 -4.51
CA LEU A 403 10.34 -14.09 -5.34
C LEU A 403 11.62 -13.88 -6.14
N ALA A 404 12.81 -14.10 -5.56
CA ALA A 404 14.06 -14.05 -6.31
C ALA A 404 14.11 -15.08 -7.45
N GLN A 405 13.57 -16.30 -7.26
CA GLN A 405 13.42 -17.30 -8.32
C GLN A 405 12.43 -16.83 -9.41
N ALA A 406 11.27 -16.26 -9.03
CA ALA A 406 10.32 -15.70 -9.97
C ALA A 406 10.94 -14.56 -10.80
N PHE A 407 11.67 -13.63 -10.18
CA PHE A 407 12.42 -12.57 -10.87
C PHE A 407 13.50 -13.13 -11.81
N ARG A 408 14.23 -14.18 -11.38
CA ARG A 408 15.26 -14.83 -12.20
C ARG A 408 14.67 -15.52 -13.43
N SER A 409 13.48 -16.11 -13.33
CA SER A 409 12.74 -16.67 -14.48
C SER A 409 12.34 -15.62 -15.52
N ARG A 410 12.27 -14.35 -15.13
CA ARG A 410 12.05 -13.19 -16.02
C ARG A 410 13.35 -12.51 -16.48
N GLY A 411 14.52 -12.97 -16.03
CA GLY A 411 15.80 -12.32 -16.28
C GLY A 411 15.97 -10.96 -15.58
N TRP A 412 15.17 -10.66 -14.54
CA TRP A 412 15.21 -9.35 -13.87
C TRP A 412 16.39 -9.27 -12.90
N ALA A 413 17.28 -8.29 -13.10
CA ALA A 413 18.50 -8.08 -12.30
C ALA A 413 18.27 -7.85 -10.79
N VAL A 414 17.03 -7.60 -10.35
CA VAL A 414 16.69 -7.56 -8.92
C VAL A 414 16.84 -8.93 -8.23
N ALA A 415 16.73 -10.03 -8.97
CA ALA A 415 16.81 -11.40 -8.45
C ALA A 415 18.08 -11.66 -7.61
N GLU A 416 19.22 -11.13 -8.05
CA GLU A 416 20.53 -11.38 -7.44
C GLU A 416 20.77 -10.56 -6.16
N LYS A 417 19.89 -9.59 -5.85
CA LYS A 417 20.03 -8.69 -4.69
C LYS A 417 18.79 -8.60 -3.80
N TYR A 418 17.66 -9.19 -4.19
CA TYR A 418 16.38 -8.98 -3.51
C TYR A 418 16.41 -9.38 -2.02
N GLN A 419 16.96 -10.54 -1.69
CA GLN A 419 17.05 -11.03 -0.30
C GLN A 419 17.91 -10.11 0.58
N ASP A 420 19.05 -9.70 0.05
CA ASP A 420 19.97 -8.70 0.63
C ASP A 420 19.29 -7.35 0.87
N ASP A 421 18.53 -6.87 -0.12
CA ASP A 421 17.80 -5.61 -0.02
C ASP A 421 16.61 -5.71 0.96
N MET A 422 15.95 -6.86 1.11
CA MET A 422 14.91 -7.05 2.14
C MET A 422 15.50 -6.95 3.55
N ALA A 423 16.67 -7.56 3.81
CA ALA A 423 17.36 -7.43 5.09
C ALA A 423 17.78 -5.97 5.39
N ARG A 424 18.04 -5.15 4.35
CA ARG A 424 18.33 -3.71 4.47
C ARG A 424 17.07 -2.85 4.66
N CYS A 425 15.93 -3.26 4.10
CA CYS A 425 14.65 -2.54 4.24
C CYS A 425 13.96 -2.81 5.59
N PHE A 426 14.20 -3.98 6.18
CA PHE A 426 13.60 -4.44 7.42
C PHE A 426 14.63 -4.82 8.50
N PRO A 427 15.56 -3.91 8.89
CA PRO A 427 16.66 -4.22 9.80
C PRO A 427 16.24 -4.47 11.26
N ARG A 428 14.94 -4.31 11.58
CA ARG A 428 14.33 -4.64 12.88
C ARG A 428 13.59 -5.98 12.87
N SER A 429 13.46 -6.61 11.71
CA SER A 429 12.59 -7.77 11.48
C SER A 429 13.43 -9.04 11.28
N ASP A 430 13.24 -10.06 12.12
CA ASP A 430 13.81 -11.37 11.83
C ASP A 430 12.97 -12.10 10.76
N LEU A 431 13.33 -11.84 9.50
CA LEU A 431 12.69 -12.40 8.32
C LEU A 431 12.82 -13.93 8.24
N SER A 432 13.71 -14.57 9.01
CA SER A 432 13.91 -16.03 8.99
C SER A 432 12.86 -16.79 9.81
N LYS A 433 12.28 -16.15 10.84
CA LYS A 433 11.44 -16.80 11.86
C LYS A 433 9.93 -16.69 11.65
N THR A 434 9.49 -15.78 10.78
CA THR A 434 8.10 -15.31 10.72
C THR A 434 7.71 -14.87 9.32
N THR A 435 6.42 -14.91 8.99
CA THR A 435 5.84 -14.20 7.84
C THR A 435 5.14 -12.90 8.28
N GLY A 436 4.68 -12.12 7.30
CA GLY A 436 3.85 -10.93 7.50
C GLY A 436 4.53 -9.63 7.09
N THR A 437 5.85 -9.64 6.92
CA THR A 437 6.58 -8.50 6.34
C THR A 437 6.22 -8.36 4.86
N HIS A 438 6.07 -9.44 4.10
CA HIS A 438 5.42 -9.45 2.78
C HIS A 438 3.91 -9.66 2.96
N SER A 439 3.11 -8.61 2.75
CA SER A 439 1.64 -8.68 2.90
C SER A 439 0.98 -9.30 1.67
N TYR A 440 1.26 -8.77 0.49
CA TYR A 440 0.69 -9.19 -0.78
C TYR A 440 1.71 -9.12 -1.92
N ILE A 441 1.43 -9.86 -3.00
CA ILE A 441 1.96 -9.56 -4.33
C ILE A 441 0.82 -9.45 -5.33
N SER A 442 0.92 -8.50 -6.25
CA SER A 442 0.05 -8.40 -7.41
C SER A 442 0.80 -8.66 -8.70
N PHE A 443 0.14 -9.32 -9.65
CA PHE A 443 0.64 -9.51 -11.01
C PHE A 443 -0.27 -8.83 -12.03
N ALA A 444 0.36 -8.29 -13.07
CA ALA A 444 -0.31 -7.85 -14.29
C ALA A 444 0.63 -7.97 -15.50
N TYR A 445 0.05 -8.02 -16.69
CA TYR A 445 0.75 -7.99 -17.97
C TYR A 445 0.15 -6.93 -18.90
N SER A 446 0.97 -6.39 -19.80
CA SER A 446 0.50 -5.64 -20.98
C SER A 446 1.61 -5.65 -22.03
N GLU A 447 1.28 -5.64 -23.32
CA GLU A 447 2.28 -5.64 -24.39
C GLU A 447 3.29 -4.49 -24.26
N LYS A 448 2.81 -3.31 -23.88
CA LYS A 448 3.62 -2.08 -23.77
C LYS A 448 4.59 -2.07 -22.58
N LYS A 449 4.32 -2.80 -21.50
CA LYS A 449 5.14 -2.80 -20.27
C LYS A 449 5.73 -4.17 -19.91
N GLY A 450 5.37 -5.21 -20.66
CA GLY A 450 5.59 -6.60 -20.29
C GLY A 450 4.83 -6.99 -19.01
N ALA A 451 5.36 -7.99 -18.33
CA ALA A 451 4.94 -8.38 -16.99
C ALA A 451 5.41 -7.34 -15.97
N TYR A 452 4.60 -7.14 -14.93
CA TYR A 452 5.02 -6.39 -13.76
C TYR A 452 4.41 -6.95 -12.47
N LEU A 453 5.22 -6.91 -11.41
CA LEU A 453 4.89 -7.38 -10.08
C LEU A 453 4.93 -6.17 -9.12
N THR A 454 3.90 -5.97 -8.32
CA THR A 454 3.98 -5.07 -7.16
C THR A 454 3.90 -5.89 -5.89
N ILE A 455 4.95 -5.85 -5.09
CA ILE A 455 5.06 -6.49 -3.78
C ILE A 455 4.73 -5.45 -2.71
N TYR A 456 3.89 -5.82 -1.77
CA TYR A 456 3.39 -5.00 -0.68
C TYR A 456 3.97 -5.51 0.64
N TYR A 457 4.29 -4.60 1.56
CA TYR A 457 5.00 -4.95 2.78
C TYR A 457 4.49 -4.23 4.02
N SER A 458 4.42 -4.94 5.15
CA SER A 458 4.08 -4.36 6.43
C SER A 458 5.31 -3.98 7.27
N ILE A 459 5.26 -2.82 7.92
CA ILE A 459 6.25 -2.41 8.92
C ILE A 459 5.73 -2.80 10.31
N ARG A 460 6.12 -3.98 10.80
CA ARG A 460 5.50 -4.58 11.99
C ARG A 460 5.63 -3.69 13.23
N PRO A 461 4.52 -3.30 13.88
CA PRO A 461 4.58 -2.37 15.01
C PRO A 461 5.31 -2.91 16.25
N GLN A 462 5.41 -4.24 16.37
CA GLN A 462 6.05 -4.93 17.49
C GLN A 462 7.57 -5.08 17.31
N ASP A 463 8.10 -4.86 16.10
CA ASP A 463 9.54 -4.95 15.86
C ASP A 463 10.28 -3.85 16.63
N SER A 464 11.30 -4.25 17.39
CA SER A 464 11.91 -3.41 18.42
C SER A 464 12.77 -2.29 17.86
N LEU A 465 12.86 -1.18 18.60
CA LEU A 465 13.99 -0.28 18.43
C LEU A 465 15.21 -0.99 18.99
N LEU A 466 16.18 -1.31 18.12
CA LEU A 466 17.55 -1.56 18.58
C LEU A 466 18.02 -0.30 19.31
N ALA A 467 18.48 -0.47 20.55
CA ALA A 467 19.10 0.62 21.30
C ALA A 467 20.49 0.87 20.70
N PHE A 468 20.65 2.05 20.09
CA PHE A 468 21.90 2.59 19.56
C PHE A 468 22.49 3.61 20.55
#